data_AF-A0AA96RJK4-F1
#
_entry.id   AF-A0AA96RJK4-F1
#
_cell.length_a   1.000
_cell.length_b   1.000
_cell.length_c   1.000
_cell.angle_alpha   90.00
_cell.angle_beta   90.00
_cell.angle_gamma   90.00
#
_symmetry.space_group_name_H-M   'P 1'
#
loop_
_entity.id
_entity.type
_entity.pdbx_description
1 polymer ?
#
loop_
_entity_poly.entity_id
_entity_poly.type
_entity_poly.pdbx_seq_one_letter_code
_entity_poly.pdbx_strand_id
1 'polypeptide(L)'
;MKQHGVTNGYSKAIWNGVTTIELSKAIDAAIRQELSGLYHLTPKGKINKFDLLCLFQKEFKKKDLEIVLYENFGVDKTLINTRTDFNYVIPTYPEMIKEMASWVNKYKWLYYYE
;
A
#
# COMPACT_ATOMS: atom_id res chain seq x y z
N MET A 1 1.90 -7.07 13.07
CA MET A 1 3.20 -6.81 12.39
C MET A 1 4.32 -7.29 13.30
N LYS A 2 5.06 -8.34 12.92
CA LYS A 2 6.07 -9.00 13.78
C LYS A 2 7.51 -8.50 13.57
N GLN A 3 7.77 -7.70 12.54
CA GLN A 3 9.11 -7.14 12.24
C GLN A 3 9.62 -6.26 13.39
N HIS A 4 10.89 -6.44 13.75
CA HIS A 4 11.62 -5.69 14.77
C HIS A 4 13.11 -5.56 14.36
N GLY A 5 13.89 -4.79 15.11
CA GLY A 5 15.32 -4.58 14.87
C GLY A 5 15.59 -3.61 13.73
N VAL A 6 16.56 -3.92 12.88
CA VAL A 6 16.97 -3.07 11.74
C VAL A 6 16.48 -3.67 10.44
N THR A 7 15.94 -2.84 9.54
CA THR A 7 15.60 -3.25 8.16
C THR A 7 16.09 -2.22 7.15
N ASN A 8 16.45 -2.69 5.95
CA ASN A 8 16.79 -1.82 4.84
C ASN A 8 15.53 -1.22 4.22
N GLY A 9 15.47 0.10 4.14
CA GLY A 9 14.49 0.87 3.38
C GLY A 9 15.06 1.26 2.02
N TYR A 10 14.59 0.57 0.98
CA TYR A 10 15.11 0.67 -0.38
C TYR A 10 14.53 1.92 -1.08
N SER A 11 15.32 2.99 -1.19
CA SER A 11 14.88 4.29 -1.73
C SER A 11 14.65 4.26 -3.24
N LYS A 12 15.33 3.35 -3.96
CA LYS A 12 15.22 3.19 -5.42
C LYS A 12 14.30 2.05 -5.86
N ALA A 13 13.58 1.42 -4.94
CA ALA A 13 12.56 0.41 -5.26
C ALA A 13 11.17 1.06 -5.27
N ILE A 14 10.63 1.34 -6.45
CA ILE A 14 9.44 2.17 -6.66
C ILE A 14 8.21 1.35 -7.07
N TRP A 15 7.05 1.67 -6.50
CA TRP A 15 5.79 0.93 -6.66
C TRP A 15 4.60 1.90 -6.75
N ASN A 16 3.50 1.47 -7.36
CA ASN A 16 2.23 2.19 -7.31
C ASN A 16 1.01 1.27 -7.04
N GLY A 17 1.09 0.43 -6.01
CA GLY A 17 -0.02 -0.45 -5.62
C GLY A 17 -1.03 0.21 -4.68
N VAL A 18 -2.10 -0.51 -4.38
CA VAL A 18 -3.13 -0.15 -3.40
C VAL A 18 -3.14 -1.13 -2.23
N THR A 19 -3.71 -0.75 -1.08
CA THR A 19 -3.92 -1.71 0.03
C THR A 19 -5.05 -2.69 -0.31
N THR A 20 -5.11 -3.82 0.40
CA THR A 20 -6.19 -4.82 0.20
C THR A 20 -7.58 -4.26 0.47
N ILE A 21 -7.71 -3.37 1.48
CA ILE A 21 -8.99 -2.70 1.77
C ILE A 21 -9.38 -1.81 0.59
N GLU A 22 -8.43 -1.04 0.06
CA GLU A 22 -8.68 -0.17 -1.07
C GLU A 22 -9.03 -0.96 -2.35
N LEU A 23 -8.32 -2.07 -2.58
CA LEU A 23 -8.66 -3.01 -3.65
C LEU A 23 -10.10 -3.53 -3.51
N SER A 24 -10.54 -3.87 -2.30
CA SER A 24 -11.90 -4.38 -2.08
C SER A 24 -12.98 -3.35 -2.41
N LYS A 25 -12.74 -2.08 -2.07
CA LYS A 25 -13.65 -0.97 -2.39
C LYS A 25 -13.70 -0.69 -3.89
N ALA A 26 -12.55 -0.72 -4.54
CA ALA A 26 -12.46 -0.59 -5.99
C ALA A 26 -13.20 -1.72 -6.71
N ILE A 27 -13.10 -2.97 -6.23
CA ILE A 27 -13.86 -4.09 -6.78
C ILE A 27 -15.38 -3.86 -6.65
N ASP A 28 -15.86 -3.46 -5.46
CA ASP A 28 -17.29 -3.13 -5.26
C ASP A 28 -17.76 -2.02 -6.21
N ALA A 29 -16.96 -0.97 -6.36
CA ALA A 29 -17.25 0.13 -7.29
C ALA A 29 -17.25 -0.32 -8.75
N ALA A 30 -16.31 -1.17 -9.16
CA ALA A 30 -16.22 -1.70 -10.51
C ALA A 30 -17.44 -2.56 -10.86
N ILE A 31 -17.93 -3.36 -9.90
CA ILE A 31 -19.17 -4.16 -10.06
C ILE A 31 -20.37 -3.23 -10.26
N ARG A 32 -20.53 -2.19 -9.43
CA ARG A 32 -21.63 -1.22 -9.55
C ARG A 32 -21.61 -0.40 -10.83
N GLN A 33 -20.42 -0.21 -11.41
CA GLN A 33 -20.23 0.48 -12.68
C GLN A 33 -20.22 -0.48 -13.87
N GLU A 34 -20.52 -1.76 -13.65
CA GLU A 34 -20.59 -2.81 -14.69
C GLU A 34 -19.32 -2.91 -15.55
N LEU A 35 -18.16 -2.68 -14.93
CA LEU A 35 -16.88 -2.70 -15.63
C LEU A 35 -16.44 -4.12 -15.98
N SER A 36 -15.74 -4.23 -17.11
CA SER A 36 -15.20 -5.50 -17.59
C SER A 36 -13.84 -5.35 -18.29
N GLY A 37 -13.13 -6.47 -18.38
CA GLY A 37 -11.79 -6.54 -18.94
C GLY A 37 -10.67 -6.29 -17.93
N LEU A 38 -9.51 -5.86 -18.43
CA LEU A 38 -8.30 -5.67 -17.63
C LEU A 38 -8.13 -4.20 -17.20
N TYR A 39 -7.82 -3.99 -15.93
CA TYR A 39 -7.54 -2.69 -15.34
C TYR A 39 -6.23 -2.73 -14.53
N HIS A 40 -5.38 -1.72 -14.73
CA HIS A 40 -4.31 -1.41 -13.78
C HIS A 40 -4.86 -0.49 -12.70
N LEU A 41 -5.14 -1.04 -11.52
CA LEU A 41 -5.62 -0.27 -10.38
C LEU A 41 -4.46 0.34 -9.61
N THR A 42 -4.06 1.55 -10.00
CA THR A 42 -2.92 2.27 -9.40
C THR A 42 -3.27 3.72 -9.08
N PRO A 43 -2.84 4.27 -7.93
CA PRO A 43 -3.01 5.69 -7.64
C PRO A 43 -2.22 6.55 -8.64
N LYS A 44 -2.55 7.85 -8.73
CA LYS A 44 -1.82 8.80 -9.58
C LYS A 44 -0.35 8.98 -9.18
N GLY A 45 -0.02 8.72 -7.91
CA GLY A 45 1.33 8.83 -7.37
C GLY A 45 2.05 7.47 -7.27
N LYS A 46 3.34 7.54 -7.00
CA LYS A 46 4.19 6.39 -6.69
C LYS A 46 4.86 6.56 -5.33
N ILE A 47 5.30 5.46 -4.74
CA ILE A 47 6.02 5.46 -3.48
C ILE A 47 7.23 4.53 -3.58
N ASN A 48 8.35 4.91 -2.96
CA ASN A 48 9.47 3.99 -2.81
C ASN A 48 9.31 3.13 -1.54
N LYS A 49 10.02 2.01 -1.47
CA LYS A 49 9.91 1.08 -0.34
C LYS A 49 10.36 1.71 0.98
N PHE A 50 11.33 2.64 0.97
CA PHE A 50 11.75 3.37 2.17
C PHE A 50 10.59 4.16 2.78
N ASP A 51 9.94 5.03 1.99
CA ASP A 51 8.82 5.86 2.43
C ASP A 51 7.61 5.02 2.86
N LEU A 52 7.35 3.92 2.14
CA LEU A 52 6.28 3.00 2.51
C LEU A 52 6.52 2.34 3.88
N LEU A 53 7.75 1.91 4.16
CA LEU A 53 8.11 1.36 5.47
C LEU A 53 7.98 2.42 6.57
N CYS A 54 8.38 3.68 6.30
CA CYS A 54 8.20 4.79 7.24
C CYS A 54 6.72 5.05 7.55
N LEU A 55 5.84 4.98 6.55
CA LEU A 55 4.38 5.05 6.76
C LEU A 55 3.88 3.91 7.64
N PHE A 56 4.33 2.67 7.39
CA PHE A 56 3.99 1.55 8.26
C PHE A 56 4.49 1.75 9.69
N GLN A 57 5.74 2.18 9.86
CA GLN A 57 6.32 2.43 11.18
C GLN A 57 5.48 3.44 11.97
N LYS A 58 5.11 4.55 11.31
CA LYS A 58 4.27 5.61 11.88
C LYS A 58 2.86 5.11 12.25
N GLU A 59 2.10 4.58 11.28
CA GLU A 59 0.68 4.27 11.48
C GLU A 59 0.46 3.04 12.38
N PHE A 60 1.41 2.08 12.40
CA PHE A 60 1.38 0.95 13.32
C PHE A 60 2.11 1.21 14.65
N LYS A 61 2.61 2.44 14.88
CA LYS A 61 3.33 2.85 16.11
C LYS A 61 4.48 1.91 16.47
N LYS A 62 5.23 1.48 15.45
CA LYS A 62 6.34 0.53 15.58
C LYS A 62 7.59 1.25 16.08
N LYS A 63 7.85 1.17 17.40
CA LYS A 63 9.00 1.81 18.06
C LYS A 63 10.25 0.94 18.12
N ASP A 64 10.10 -0.37 17.88
CA ASP A 64 11.13 -1.40 17.94
C ASP A 64 11.75 -1.71 16.56
N LEU A 65 11.60 -0.80 15.59
CA LEU A 65 12.06 -0.96 14.22
C LEU A 65 12.85 0.27 13.80
N GLU A 66 14.08 0.07 13.32
CA GLU A 66 14.90 1.08 12.65
C GLU A 66 14.90 0.80 11.14
N ILE A 67 14.64 1.84 10.33
CA ILE A 67 14.63 1.74 8.87
C ILE A 67 15.86 2.51 8.35
N VAL A 68 16.84 1.76 7.84
CA VAL A 68 18.09 2.33 7.33
C VAL A 68 17.98 2.55 5.83
N LEU A 69 18.35 3.73 5.36
CA LEU A 69 18.35 4.06 3.93
C LEU A 69 19.26 3.11 3.14
N TYR A 70 18.74 2.52 2.07
CA TYR A 70 19.49 1.63 1.20
C TYR A 70 19.29 1.99 -0.27
N GLU A 71 20.39 2.29 -0.97
CA GLU A 71 20.36 2.87 -2.33
C GLU A 71 21.00 1.98 -3.41
N ASN A 72 21.56 0.84 -3.02
CA ASN A 72 22.35 -0.04 -3.91
C ASN A 72 21.49 -1.05 -4.70
N PHE A 73 20.17 -0.92 -4.65
CA PHE A 73 19.23 -1.75 -5.41
C PHE A 73 18.11 -0.86 -5.97
N GLY A 74 18.02 -0.82 -7.29
CA GLY A 74 17.04 0.00 -8.02
C GLY A 74 16.10 -0.87 -8.86
N VAL A 75 14.81 -0.59 -8.76
CA VAL A 75 13.77 -1.18 -9.62
C VAL A 75 12.56 -0.26 -9.67
N ASP A 76 12.01 -0.02 -10.86
CA ASP A 76 10.72 0.68 -11.02
C ASP A 76 9.68 -0.34 -11.46
N LYS A 77 8.67 -0.57 -10.62
CA LYS A 77 7.55 -1.48 -10.86
C LYS A 77 6.22 -0.71 -10.97
N THR A 78 6.27 0.55 -11.36
CA THR A 78 5.06 1.35 -11.55
C THR A 78 4.30 0.92 -12.80
N LEU A 79 2.98 0.90 -12.71
CA LEU A 79 2.07 0.65 -13.83
C LEU A 79 1.39 1.95 -14.24
N ILE A 80 0.99 2.03 -15.51
CA ILE A 80 0.17 3.12 -16.03
C ILE A 80 -1.25 2.60 -16.22
N ASN A 81 -2.22 3.27 -15.62
CA ASN A 81 -3.62 3.03 -15.93
C ASN A 81 -4.01 3.81 -17.19
N THR A 82 -4.39 3.08 -18.23
CA THR A 82 -4.81 3.64 -19.53
C THR A 82 -6.34 3.69 -19.68
N ARG A 83 -7.08 3.10 -18.75
CA ARG A 83 -8.55 3.08 -18.75
C ARG A 83 -9.09 4.38 -18.15
N THR A 84 -10.04 5.00 -18.85
CA THR A 84 -10.69 6.26 -18.44
C THR A 84 -12.17 6.09 -18.05
N ASP A 85 -12.68 4.86 -18.18
CA ASP A 85 -14.07 4.47 -17.97
C ASP A 85 -14.37 4.01 -16.54
N PHE A 86 -13.39 4.03 -15.63
CA PHE A 86 -13.60 3.74 -14.21
C PHE A 86 -13.62 5.01 -13.38
N ASN A 87 -14.82 5.43 -12.95
CA ASN A 87 -15.00 6.59 -12.08
C ASN A 87 -14.80 6.20 -10.62
N TYR A 88 -13.54 5.92 -10.25
CA TYR A 88 -13.16 5.61 -8.88
C TYR A 88 -11.85 6.32 -8.51
N VAL A 89 -11.89 7.03 -7.38
CA VAL A 89 -10.76 7.83 -6.91
C VAL A 89 -10.01 7.06 -5.83
N ILE A 90 -8.78 6.66 -6.14
CA ILE A 90 -7.91 5.99 -5.19
C ILE A 90 -7.31 7.05 -4.23
N PRO A 91 -7.38 6.83 -2.91
CA PRO A 91 -6.82 7.75 -1.92
C PRO A 91 -5.30 7.72 -1.90
N THR A 92 -4.71 8.64 -1.13
CA THR A 92 -3.25 8.74 -0.98
C THR A 92 -2.69 7.60 -0.13
N TYR A 93 -1.37 7.36 -0.21
CA TYR A 93 -0.71 6.36 0.63
C TYR A 93 -0.92 6.58 2.14
N PRO A 94 -0.75 7.79 2.70
CA PRO A 94 -1.03 8.01 4.12
C PRO A 94 -2.46 7.62 4.52
N GLU A 95 -3.46 7.94 3.69
CA GLU A 95 -4.86 7.59 3.94
C GLU A 95 -5.09 6.07 3.89
N MET A 96 -4.62 5.41 2.83
CA MET A 96 -4.71 3.95 2.68
C MET A 96 -4.04 3.22 3.84
N ILE A 97 -2.82 3.63 4.21
CA ILE A 97 -2.06 2.95 5.28
C ILE A 97 -2.70 3.20 6.64
N LYS A 98 -3.22 4.41 6.91
CA LYS A 98 -3.93 4.73 8.15
C LYS A 98 -5.21 3.92 8.31
N GLU A 99 -6.00 3.78 7.23
CA GLU A 99 -7.20 2.94 7.24
C GLU A 99 -6.83 1.46 7.48
N MET A 100 -5.81 0.96 6.79
CA MET A 100 -5.31 -0.39 6.98
C MET A 100 -4.84 -0.64 8.42
N ALA A 101 -4.07 0.28 9.01
CA ALA A 101 -3.65 0.17 10.40
C ALA A 101 -4.84 0.16 11.36
N SER A 102 -5.86 0.97 11.09
CA SER A 102 -7.09 1.01 11.89
C SER A 102 -7.85 -0.32 11.82
N TRP A 103 -7.99 -0.89 10.61
CA TRP A 103 -8.63 -2.19 10.41
C TRP A 103 -7.88 -3.31 11.12
N VAL A 104 -6.57 -3.44 10.89
CA VAL A 104 -5.74 -4.49 11.50
C VAL A 104 -5.78 -4.41 13.03
N ASN A 105 -5.77 -3.19 13.59
CA ASN A 105 -5.85 -3.01 15.04
C ASN A 105 -7.24 -3.29 15.62
N LYS A 106 -8.31 -3.03 14.86
CA LYS A 106 -9.68 -3.35 15.26
C LYS A 106 -9.94 -4.86 15.22
N TYR A 107 -9.44 -5.54 14.19
CA TYR A 107 -9.66 -6.97 13.96
C TYR A 107 -8.39 -7.80 14.19
N LYS A 108 -7.63 -7.50 15.25
CA LYS A 108 -6.34 -8.18 15.55
C LYS A 108 -6.45 -9.70 15.56
N TRP A 109 -7.60 -10.24 15.99
CA TRP A 109 -7.86 -11.67 16.05
C TRP A 109 -7.80 -12.38 14.68
N LEU A 110 -8.09 -11.68 13.57
CA LEU A 110 -7.94 -12.22 12.21
C LEU A 110 -6.48 -12.44 11.80
N TYR A 111 -5.55 -11.84 12.52
CA TYR A 111 -4.11 -11.87 12.22
C TYR A 111 -3.33 -12.67 13.27
N TYR A 112 -4.03 -13.40 14.13
CA TYR A 112 -3.43 -14.37 15.03
C TYR A 112 -3.23 -15.67 14.27
N TYR A 113 -1.97 -16.02 14.05
CA TYR A 113 -1.57 -17.30 13.48
C TYR A 113 -0.73 -18.01 14.55
N GLU A 114 -1.02 -19.29 14.77
CA GLU A 114 -0.25 -20.19 15.64
C GLU A 114 1.21 -20.30 15.19
#